data_AF-A0A2H5WCA4-F1
#
_entry.id   AF-A0A2H5WCA4-F1
#
_cell.length_a   1.000
_cell.length_b   1.000
_cell.length_c   1.000
_cell.angle_alpha   90.00
_cell.angle_beta   90.00
_cell.angle_gamma   90.00
#
_symmetry.space_group_name_H-M   'P 1'
#
loop_
_entity.id
_entity.type
_entity.pdbx_description
1 polymer ?
#
loop_
_entity_poly.entity_id
_entity_poly.type
_entity_poly.pdbx_seq_one_letter_code
_entity_poly.pdbx_strand_id
1 'polypeptide(L)' 'MARADRDGLPCYLETMNERDLRFHERHGFSIAHEGPLPPSGIRVFILLRPAGA' A
#
# COMPACT_ATOMS: atom_id res chain seq x y z
N MET A 1 5.88 10.96 1.84
CA MET A 1 6.57 10.35 0.68
C MET A 1 7.92 11.01 0.40
N ALA A 2 8.00 12.34 0.32
CA ALA A 2 9.24 13.09 -0.02
C ALA A 2 10.55 12.71 0.68
N ARG A 3 10.53 12.15 1.91
CA ARG A 3 11.73 11.62 2.57
C ARG A 3 12.19 10.31 1.93
N ALA A 4 11.29 9.32 1.80
CA ALA A 4 11.59 8.05 1.17
C ALA A 4 12.00 8.21 -0.30
N ASP A 5 11.38 9.16 -1.02
CA ASP A 5 11.73 9.46 -2.41
C ASP A 5 13.17 9.99 -2.51
N ARG A 6 13.58 10.88 -1.59
CA ARG A 6 14.95 11.41 -1.51
C ARG A 6 15.98 10.33 -1.18
N ASP A 7 15.60 9.40 -0.30
CA ASP A 7 16.50 8.37 0.21
C ASP A 7 16.49 7.11 -0.68
N GLY A 8 15.70 7.10 -1.77
CA GLY A 8 15.60 5.96 -2.69
C GLY A 8 14.98 4.71 -2.03
N LEU A 9 14.06 4.90 -1.09
CA LEU A 9 13.45 3.81 -0.32
C LEU A 9 12.05 3.45 -0.84
N PRO A 10 11.70 2.16 -0.90
CA PRO A 10 10.32 1.75 -1.16
C PRO A 10 9.40 2.17 -0.02
N CYS A 11 8.10 2.22 -0.29
CA CYS A 11 7.08 2.49 0.73
C CYS A 11 6.06 1.36 0.78
N TYR A 12 5.68 1.01 2.00
CA TYR A 12 4.65 0.04 2.31
C TYR A 12 3.53 0.72 3.11
N LEU A 13 2.30 0.32 2.86
CA LEU A 13 1.19 0.57 3.75
C LEU A 13 0.16 -0.56 3.65
N GLU A 14 -0.71 -0.64 4.63
CA GLU A 14 -1.88 -1.50 4.61
C GLU A 14 -3.15 -0.71 4.90
N THR A 15 -4.27 -1.15 4.30
CA THR A 15 -5.60 -0.61 4.59
C THR A 15 -6.62 -1.74 4.63
N MET A 16 -7.68 -1.55 5.41
CA MET A 16 -8.85 -2.42 5.44
C MET A 16 -10.02 -1.84 4.63
N ASN A 17 -9.82 -0.67 4.01
CA ASN A 17 -10.83 0.05 3.26
C ASN A 17 -10.48 0.08 1.77
N GLU A 18 -11.23 -0.68 0.99
CA GLU A 18 -11.06 -0.78 -0.46
C GLU A 18 -11.19 0.58 -1.18
N ARG A 19 -11.97 1.52 -0.62
CA ARG A 19 -12.15 2.86 -1.24
C ARG A 19 -10.87 3.68 -1.26
N ASP A 20 -9.92 3.35 -0.39
CA ASP A 20 -8.65 4.05 -0.32
C ASP A 20 -7.68 3.61 -1.42
N LEU A 21 -7.90 2.47 -2.06
CA LEU A 21 -6.98 1.91 -3.07
C LEU A 21 -6.73 2.90 -4.22
N ARG A 22 -7.81 3.46 -4.78
CA ARG A 22 -7.70 4.43 -5.89
C ARG A 22 -6.98 5.72 -5.53
N PHE A 23 -6.96 6.10 -4.25
CA PHE A 23 -6.16 7.23 -3.79
C PHE A 23 -4.67 6.87 -3.80
N HIS A 24 -4.32 5.71 -3.26
CA HIS A 24 -2.93 5.25 -3.17
C HIS A 24 -2.33 4.87 -4.53
N GLU A 25 -3.13 4.29 -5.44
CA GLU A 25 -2.71 4.02 -6.83
C GLU A 25 -2.22 5.28 -7.55
N ARG A 26 -2.91 6.41 -7.35
CA ARG A 26 -2.50 7.72 -7.91
C ARG A 26 -1.16 8.23 -7.35
N HIS A 27 -0.68 7.66 -6.23
CA HIS A 27 0.60 7.95 -5.62
C HIS A 27 1.68 6.91 -5.95
N GLY A 28 1.42 6.01 -6.91
CA GLY A 28 2.38 5.00 -7.36
C GLY A 28 2.41 3.72 -6.52
N PHE A 29 1.45 3.56 -5.60
CA PHE A 29 1.27 2.29 -4.91
C PHE A 29 0.52 1.28 -5.79
N SER A 30 0.73 0.00 -5.53
CA SER A 30 -0.02 -1.10 -6.14
C SER A 30 -0.24 -2.21 -5.12
N ILE A 31 -1.29 -3.01 -5.30
CA ILE A 31 -1.57 -4.15 -4.43
C ILE A 31 -0.45 -5.17 -4.57
N ALA A 32 0.27 -5.42 -3.48
CA ALA A 32 1.25 -6.49 -3.38
C ALA A 32 0.65 -7.76 -2.78
N HIS A 33 -0.33 -7.61 -1.89
CA HIS A 33 -1.10 -8.73 -1.35
C HIS A 33 -2.49 -8.25 -0.90
N GLU A 34 -3.49 -9.13 -0.98
CA GLU A 34 -4.78 -8.91 -0.35
C GLU A 34 -5.35 -10.22 0.18
N GLY A 35 -6.12 -10.15 1.26
CA GLY A 35 -6.72 -11.35 1.82
C GLY A 35 -7.44 -11.10 3.15
N PRO A 36 -8.17 -12.11 3.65
CA PRO A 36 -8.73 -12.05 5.00
C PRO A 36 -7.62 -12.19 6.03
N LEU A 37 -7.60 -11.32 7.05
CA LEU A 37 -6.72 -11.43 8.21
C LEU A 37 -7.33 -12.40 9.24
N PRO A 38 -6.69 -13.55 9.53
CA PRO A 38 -7.21 -14.46 10.56
C PRO A 38 -6.93 -13.94 11.97
N PRO A 39 -7.81 -14.21 12.96
CA PRO A 39 -9.13 -14.87 12.83
C PRO A 39 -10.27 -13.89 12.50
N SER A 40 -9.99 -12.58 12.39
CA SER A 40 -11.04 -11.55 12.26
C SER A 40 -11.82 -11.62 10.94
N GLY A 41 -11.24 -12.19 9.90
CA GLY A 41 -11.83 -12.27 8.56
C GLY A 41 -11.87 -10.93 7.83
N ILE A 42 -11.29 -9.87 8.42
CA ILE A 42 -11.27 -8.54 7.80
C ILE A 42 -10.37 -8.59 6.57
N ARG A 43 -10.86 -8.09 5.44
CA ARG A 43 -10.06 -7.96 4.23
C ARG A 43 -8.99 -6.89 4.46
N VAL A 44 -7.73 -7.27 4.32
CA VAL A 44 -6.59 -6.36 4.30
C VAL A 44 -6.05 -6.25 2.89
N PHE A 45 -5.65 -5.03 2.52
CA PHE A 45 -4.93 -4.73 1.30
C PHE A 45 -3.55 -4.22 1.68
N ILE A 46 -2.53 -4.90 1.21
CA ILE A 46 -1.14 -4.53 1.37
C ILE A 46 -0.70 -3.85 0.07
N LEU A 47 -0.27 -2.60 0.18
CA LEU A 47 0.17 -1.80 -0.96
C LEU A 47 1.67 -1.52 -0.88
N LEU A 48 2.36 -1.68 -2.01
CA LEU A 48 3.76 -1.34 -2.16
C LEU A 48 3.94 -0.29 -3.25
N ARG A 49 4.85 0.64 -3.00
CA ARG A 49 5.39 1.58 -3.97
C ARG A 49 6.90 1.34 -4.08
N PRO A 50 7.44 1.09 -5.28
CA PRO A 50 8.88 0.91 -5.47
C PRO A 50 9.66 2.19 -5.15
N ALA A 51 10.96 2.05 -4.93
CA ALA A 51 11.85 3.20 -4.85
C ALA A 51 11.92 3.92 -6.21
N GLY A 52 11.98 5.25 -6.21
CA GLY A 52 12.19 6.07 -7.41
C GLY A 52 10.97 6.29 -8.30
N ALA A 53 9.75 6.10 -7.77
CA ALA A 53 8.49 6.47 -8.43
C ALA A 53 8.24 7.99 -8.42
#